data_AF-A0A962YTV6-F1
#
_entry.id   AF-A0A962YTV6-F1
#
_cell.length_a   1.000
_cell.length_b   1.000
_cell.length_c   1.000
_cell.angle_alpha   90.00
_cell.angle_beta   90.00
_cell.angle_gamma   90.00
#
_symmetry.space_group_name_H-M   'P 1'
#
loop_
_entity.id
_entity.type
_entity.pdbx_description
1 polymer ?
#
loop_
_entity_poly.entity_id
_entity_poly.type
_entity_poly.pdbx_seq_one_letter_code
_entity_poly.pdbx_strand_id
1 'polypeptide(L)'
;MSTNNPFNPFASMDFSKFDFSKFDVSKMLGDIKIPGFDMSGMMDAQRKNIEALTAANQAAVQGMQAVAQRQAEILSQAMSEVSSVAQQLASAGSNPQEMTTKQAELARKAFEQALANMRELAEMVSKSNTDAFAIINKRVTESLQELKSLVSPPATK
;
A
#
# COMPACT_ATOMS: atom_id res chain seq x y z
N MET A 1 2.26 10.07 23.91
CA MET A 1 3.44 10.26 23.04
C MET A 1 2.95 10.23 21.60
N SER A 2 2.77 11.41 20.98
CA SER A 2 2.28 11.51 19.60
C SER A 2 3.47 11.42 18.65
N THR A 3 3.55 10.34 17.89
CA THR A 3 4.56 10.16 16.84
C THR A 3 4.18 11.02 15.64
N ASN A 4 4.71 12.25 15.60
CA ASN A 4 4.57 13.15 14.47
C ASN A 4 5.48 12.64 13.33
N ASN A 5 5.00 11.65 12.56
CA ASN A 5 5.71 11.13 11.40
C ASN A 5 5.28 11.95 10.16
N PRO A 6 6.16 12.82 9.61
CA PRO A 6 5.80 13.76 8.54
C PRO A 6 5.49 13.07 7.20
N PHE A 7 5.75 11.77 7.09
CA PHE A 7 5.44 10.95 5.91
C PHE A 7 4.12 10.17 6.02
N ASN A 8 3.37 10.32 7.13
CA ASN A 8 2.07 9.66 7.29
C ASN A 8 0.93 10.68 7.09
N PRO A 9 0.26 10.71 5.91
CA PRO A 9 -0.84 11.64 5.63
C PRO A 9 -2.09 11.39 6.50
N PHE A 10 -2.09 10.29 7.27
CA PHE A 10 -3.15 9.93 8.20
C PHE A 10 -2.82 10.31 9.65
N ALA A 11 -1.63 10.83 9.95
CA ALA A 11 -1.25 11.21 11.32
C ALA A 11 -2.10 12.33 11.91
N SER A 12 -2.72 13.16 11.06
CA SER A 12 -3.66 14.22 11.44
C SER A 12 -5.13 13.78 11.43
N MET A 13 -5.44 12.58 10.92
CA MET A 13 -6.79 12.03 11.00
C MET A 13 -7.03 11.40 12.37
N ASP A 14 -7.82 12.09 13.18
CA ASP A 14 -8.23 11.62 14.49
C ASP A 14 -9.48 10.71 14.35
N PHE A 15 -9.25 9.42 14.11
CA PHE A 15 -10.31 8.41 14.02
C PHE A 15 -11.06 8.21 15.34
N SER A 16 -10.53 8.68 16.48
CA SER A 16 -11.22 8.60 17.77
C SER A 16 -12.41 9.57 17.87
N LYS A 17 -12.43 10.61 17.02
CA LYS A 17 -13.62 11.49 16.87
C LYS A 17 -14.75 10.82 16.07
N PHE A 18 -14.46 9.75 15.36
CA PHE A 18 -15.46 8.96 14.66
C PHE A 18 -16.03 7.91 15.62
N ASP A 19 -16.92 8.37 16.49
CA ASP A 19 -17.52 7.54 17.52
C ASP A 19 -18.67 6.69 16.95
N PHE A 20 -18.31 5.50 16.44
CA PHE A 20 -19.28 4.52 15.93
C PHE A 20 -20.24 3.99 16.99
N SER A 21 -19.94 4.17 18.29
CA SER A 21 -20.83 3.75 19.38
C SER A 21 -22.08 4.64 19.49
N LYS A 22 -22.02 5.88 18.94
CA LYS A 22 -23.18 6.77 18.83
C LYS A 22 -24.12 6.38 17.69
N PHE A 23 -23.65 5.59 16.73
CA PHE A 23 -24.48 4.97 15.70
C PHE A 23 -24.92 3.59 16.20
N ASP A 24 -25.91 3.58 17.09
CA ASP A 24 -26.54 2.34 17.56
C ASP A 24 -27.45 1.78 16.46
N VAL A 25 -26.83 1.03 15.54
CA VAL A 25 -27.49 0.34 14.44
C VAL A 25 -28.56 -0.64 14.95
N SER A 26 -28.43 -1.15 16.18
CA SER A 26 -29.40 -2.07 16.77
C SER A 26 -30.73 -1.38 17.09
N LYS A 27 -30.69 -0.13 17.59
CA LYS A 27 -31.90 0.69 17.83
C LYS A 27 -32.57 1.17 16.56
N MET A 28 -31.81 1.39 15.49
CA MET A 28 -32.37 1.83 14.21
C MET A 28 -33.04 0.70 13.42
N LEU A 29 -32.63 -0.55 13.66
CA LEU A 29 -33.10 -1.75 12.94
C LEU A 29 -34.03 -2.65 13.76
N GLY A 30 -34.12 -2.47 15.08
CA GLY A 30 -34.84 -3.35 15.99
C GLY A 30 -36.33 -3.53 15.70
N ASP A 31 -36.97 -2.51 15.12
CA ASP A 31 -38.44 -2.50 14.88
C ASP A 31 -38.85 -2.53 13.40
N ILE A 32 -37.90 -2.48 12.45
CA ILE A 32 -38.23 -2.46 11.02
C ILE A 32 -37.97 -3.85 10.41
N LYS A 33 -38.94 -4.75 10.56
CA LYS A 33 -39.05 -5.92 9.66
C LYS A 33 -39.69 -5.45 8.37
N ILE A 34 -38.89 -5.10 7.35
CA ILE A 34 -39.43 -4.89 6.00
C ILE A 34 -39.71 -6.26 5.39
N PRO A 35 -40.99 -6.62 5.14
CA PRO A 35 -41.32 -7.90 4.52
C PRO A 35 -40.63 -8.00 3.15
N GLY A 36 -39.88 -9.09 2.92
CA GLY A 36 -39.12 -9.28 1.69
C GLY A 36 -37.68 -8.73 1.69
N PHE A 37 -37.15 -8.31 2.85
CA PHE A 37 -35.79 -7.81 2.99
C PHE A 37 -34.98 -8.61 4.03
N ASP A 38 -33.81 -9.12 3.66
CA ASP A 38 -32.94 -9.90 4.56
C ASP A 38 -31.97 -8.99 5.35
N MET A 39 -32.38 -8.66 6.57
CA MET A 39 -31.60 -7.82 7.49
C MET A 39 -30.28 -8.49 7.94
N SER A 40 -30.24 -9.83 8.02
CA SER A 40 -29.03 -10.56 8.41
C SER A 40 -27.99 -10.49 7.29
N GLY A 41 -28.42 -10.74 6.06
CA GLY A 41 -27.58 -10.60 4.87
C GLY A 41 -27.04 -9.18 4.69
N MET A 42 -27.81 -8.15 5.05
CA MET A 42 -27.32 -6.76 5.03
C MET A 42 -26.27 -6.48 6.11
N MET A 43 -26.45 -6.96 7.34
CA MET A 43 -25.43 -6.81 8.40
C MET A 43 -24.14 -7.54 8.02
N ASP A 44 -24.24 -8.74 7.45
CA ASP A 44 -23.08 -9.50 6.99
C ASP A 44 -22.38 -8.81 5.81
N ALA A 45 -23.14 -8.22 4.87
CA ALA A 45 -22.56 -7.42 3.78
C ALA A 45 -21.80 -6.18 4.30
N GLN A 46 -22.31 -5.52 5.34
CA GLN A 46 -21.60 -4.40 5.99
C GLN A 46 -20.34 -4.86 6.71
N ARG A 47 -20.38 -6.00 7.42
CA ARG A 47 -19.17 -6.59 8.03
C ARG A 47 -18.10 -6.86 6.97
N LYS A 48 -18.46 -7.51 5.86
CA LYS A 48 -17.55 -7.80 4.75
C LYS A 48 -16.99 -6.54 4.08
N ASN A 49 -17.77 -5.45 4.00
CA ASN A 49 -17.28 -4.16 3.50
C ASN A 49 -16.15 -3.61 4.39
N ILE A 50 -16.34 -3.65 5.71
CA ILE A 50 -15.33 -3.19 6.67
C ILE A 50 -14.08 -4.05 6.59
N GLU A 51 -14.24 -5.38 6.51
CA GLU A 51 -13.11 -6.31 6.36
C GLU A 51 -12.31 -6.04 5.08
N ALA A 52 -12.99 -5.82 3.94
CA ALA A 52 -12.33 -5.51 2.68
C ALA A 52 -11.59 -4.17 2.71
N LEU A 53 -12.17 -3.14 3.34
CA LEU A 53 -11.50 -1.85 3.53
C LEU A 53 -10.27 -1.97 4.43
N THR A 54 -10.38 -2.72 5.53
CA THR A 54 -9.25 -3.00 6.42
C THR A 54 -8.15 -3.76 5.68
N ALA A 55 -8.49 -4.79 4.90
CA ALA A 55 -7.53 -5.57 4.13
C ALA A 55 -6.84 -4.72 3.04
N ALA A 56 -7.59 -3.87 2.33
CA ALA A 56 -7.01 -2.95 1.34
C ALA A 56 -6.06 -1.93 1.99
N ASN A 57 -6.43 -1.37 3.14
CA ASN A 57 -5.56 -0.49 3.92
C ASN A 57 -4.30 -1.21 4.40
N GLN A 58 -4.42 -2.46 4.86
CA GLN A 58 -3.29 -3.27 5.27
C GLN A 58 -2.32 -3.51 4.09
N ALA A 59 -2.84 -3.86 2.91
CA ALA A 59 -2.03 -4.04 1.71
C ALA A 59 -1.29 -2.74 1.32
N ALA A 60 -1.96 -1.58 1.39
CA ALA A 60 -1.34 -0.29 1.14
C ALA A 60 -0.22 0.05 2.14
N VAL A 61 -0.45 -0.19 3.44
CA VAL A 61 0.56 0.04 4.49
C VAL A 61 1.77 -0.89 4.31
N GLN A 62 1.53 -2.17 4.00
CA GLN A 62 2.60 -3.12 3.70
C GLN A 62 3.42 -2.70 2.49
N GLY A 63 2.78 -2.20 1.43
CA GLY A 63 3.47 -1.65 0.27
C GLY A 63 4.35 -0.44 0.61
N MET A 64 3.84 0.51 1.41
CA MET A 64 4.64 1.64 1.89
C MET A 64 5.83 1.19 2.74
N GLN A 65 5.64 0.21 3.63
CA GLN A 65 6.71 -0.36 4.44
C GLN A 65 7.78 -1.02 3.56
N ALA A 66 7.36 -1.79 2.54
CA ALA A 66 8.27 -2.41 1.60
C ALA A 66 9.10 -1.36 0.84
N VAL A 67 8.46 -0.30 0.34
CA VAL A 67 9.14 0.83 -0.33
C VAL A 67 10.16 1.48 0.60
N ALA A 68 9.78 1.77 1.85
CA ALA A 68 10.68 2.39 2.83
C ALA A 68 11.90 1.49 3.13
N GLN A 69 11.66 0.18 3.31
CA GLN A 69 12.74 -0.78 3.51
C GLN A 69 13.69 -0.82 2.31
N ARG A 70 13.16 -0.84 1.09
CA ARG A 70 13.98 -0.84 -0.12
C ARG A 70 14.78 0.46 -0.25
N GLN A 71 14.21 1.59 0.11
CA GLN A 71 14.91 2.88 0.11
C GLN A 71 16.11 2.89 1.09
N ALA A 72 15.97 2.24 2.26
CA ALA A 72 17.07 2.07 3.21
C ALA A 72 18.17 1.13 2.68
N GLU A 73 17.80 0.05 1.98
CA GLU A 73 18.76 -0.85 1.33
C GLU A 73 19.53 -0.13 0.22
N ILE A 74 18.86 0.66 -0.63
CA ILE A 74 19.50 1.46 -1.67
C ILE A 74 20.51 2.43 -1.06
N LEU A 75 20.19 3.06 0.07
CA LEU A 75 21.13 3.95 0.77
C LEU A 75 22.36 3.18 1.29
N SER A 76 22.16 2.00 1.90
CA SER A 76 23.25 1.15 2.37
C SER A 76 24.17 0.70 1.22
N GLN A 77 23.57 0.34 0.08
CA GLN A 77 24.29 0.00 -1.14
C GLN A 77 25.11 1.19 -1.65
N ALA A 78 24.50 2.38 -1.72
CA ALA A 78 25.19 3.60 -2.16
C ALA A 78 26.39 3.95 -1.27
N MET A 79 26.28 3.81 0.06
CA MET A 79 27.40 4.04 0.97
C MET A 79 28.54 3.05 0.76
N SER A 80 28.20 1.78 0.52
CA SER A 80 29.19 0.74 0.21
C SER A 80 29.90 1.03 -1.11
N GLU A 81 29.17 1.51 -2.12
CA GLU A 81 29.75 1.90 -3.40
C GLU A 81 30.68 3.09 -3.30
N VAL A 82 30.31 4.14 -2.54
CA VAL A 82 31.19 5.29 -2.31
C VAL A 82 32.53 4.85 -1.71
N SER A 83 32.51 3.94 -0.73
CA SER A 83 33.75 3.39 -0.14
C SER A 83 34.59 2.63 -1.16
N SER A 84 33.95 1.78 -1.98
CA SER A 84 34.62 1.04 -3.06
C SER A 84 35.22 1.99 -4.09
N VAL A 85 34.49 3.02 -4.51
CA VAL A 85 34.96 4.00 -5.50
C VAL A 85 36.17 4.77 -4.95
N ALA A 86 36.13 5.19 -3.69
CA ALA A 86 37.26 5.86 -3.05
C ALA A 86 38.53 4.98 -3.04
N GLN A 87 38.40 3.69 -2.72
CA GLN A 87 39.51 2.74 -2.78
C GLN A 87 40.04 2.54 -4.21
N GLN A 88 39.14 2.43 -5.19
CA GLN A 88 39.51 2.25 -6.60
C GLN A 88 40.22 3.48 -7.19
N LEU A 89 39.82 4.68 -6.78
CA LEU A 89 40.47 5.94 -7.16
C LEU A 89 41.84 6.08 -6.49
N ALA A 90 41.95 5.76 -5.20
CA ALA A 90 43.24 5.76 -4.49
C ALA A 90 44.25 4.78 -5.10
N SER A 91 43.77 3.67 -5.67
CA SER A 91 44.60 2.65 -6.31
C SER A 91 44.98 2.95 -7.76
N ALA A 92 44.34 3.94 -8.41
CA ALA A 92 44.53 4.21 -9.84
C ALA A 92 45.82 4.98 -10.19
N GLY A 93 46.55 5.52 -9.20
CA GLY A 93 47.82 6.23 -9.43
C GLY A 93 47.71 7.47 -10.34
N SER A 94 48.85 8.11 -10.62
CA SER A 94 48.93 9.43 -11.27
C SER A 94 48.72 9.45 -12.80
N ASN A 95 48.20 8.38 -13.42
CA ASN A 95 48.06 8.27 -14.88
C ASN A 95 46.76 8.94 -15.39
N PRO A 96 46.82 10.09 -16.09
CA PRO A 96 45.64 10.89 -16.43
C PRO A 96 44.65 10.19 -17.38
N GLN A 97 45.14 9.40 -18.35
CA GLN A 97 44.26 8.64 -19.26
C GLN A 97 43.46 7.58 -18.51
N GLU A 98 44.10 6.87 -17.57
CA GLU A 98 43.48 5.78 -16.81
C GLU A 98 42.44 6.31 -15.81
N MET A 99 42.71 7.47 -15.22
CA MET A 99 41.74 8.18 -14.38
C MET A 99 40.49 8.62 -15.15
N THR A 100 40.65 9.11 -16.38
CA THR A 100 39.52 9.62 -17.19
C THR A 100 38.58 8.48 -17.60
N THR A 101 39.13 7.35 -18.06
CA THR A 101 38.34 6.16 -18.41
C THR A 101 37.60 5.61 -17.19
N LYS A 102 38.26 5.50 -16.03
CA LYS A 102 37.61 5.06 -14.79
C LYS A 102 36.48 5.97 -14.36
N GLN A 103 36.64 7.29 -14.46
CA GLN A 103 35.56 8.22 -14.10
C GLN A 103 34.32 8.04 -14.99
N ALA A 104 34.51 7.85 -16.30
CA ALA A 104 33.42 7.58 -17.23
C ALA A 104 32.69 6.26 -16.92
N GLU A 105 33.45 5.21 -16.60
CA GLU A 105 32.90 3.90 -16.23
C GLU A 105 32.13 3.95 -14.91
N LEU A 106 32.65 4.65 -13.90
CA LEU A 106 31.97 4.88 -12.62
C LEU A 106 30.67 5.68 -12.80
N ALA A 107 30.69 6.73 -13.61
CA ALA A 107 29.50 7.53 -13.91
C ALA A 107 28.43 6.69 -14.64
N ARG A 108 28.85 5.89 -15.63
CA ARG A 108 27.94 4.96 -16.32
C ARG A 108 27.30 3.97 -15.34
N LYS A 109 28.11 3.31 -14.51
CA LYS A 109 27.63 2.32 -13.55
C LYS A 109 26.64 2.94 -12.55
N ALA A 110 26.97 4.12 -12.01
CA ALA A 110 26.08 4.83 -11.10
C ALA A 110 24.74 5.19 -11.75
N PHE A 111 24.75 5.60 -13.03
CA PHE A 111 23.54 5.90 -13.78
C PHE A 111 22.68 4.65 -14.04
N GLU A 112 23.28 3.55 -14.45
CA GLU A 112 22.58 2.27 -14.64
C GLU A 112 21.92 1.78 -13.35
N GLN A 113 22.63 1.90 -12.23
CA GLN A 113 22.14 1.50 -10.92
C GLN A 113 21.00 2.39 -10.43
N ALA A 114 21.11 3.71 -10.61
CA ALA A 114 20.03 4.64 -10.30
C ALA A 114 18.76 4.32 -11.10
N LEU A 115 18.91 4.03 -12.40
CA LEU A 115 17.79 3.67 -13.27
C LEU A 115 17.14 2.33 -12.85
N ALA A 116 17.94 1.34 -12.49
CA ALA A 116 17.44 0.07 -11.96
C ALA A 116 16.65 0.26 -10.67
N ASN A 117 17.20 1.01 -9.71
CA ASN A 117 16.52 1.33 -8.45
C ASN A 117 15.21 2.09 -8.65
N MET A 118 15.16 3.05 -9.58
CA MET A 118 13.93 3.77 -9.90
C MET A 118 12.85 2.86 -10.49
N ARG A 119 13.21 1.94 -11.39
CA ARG A 119 12.27 0.97 -11.96
C ARG A 119 11.70 0.06 -10.89
N GLU A 120 12.54 -0.48 -10.04
CA GLU A 120 12.13 -1.36 -8.95
C GLU A 120 11.16 -0.66 -7.98
N LEU A 121 11.48 0.57 -7.55
CA LEU A 121 10.59 1.35 -6.69
C LEU A 121 9.24 1.64 -7.38
N ALA A 122 9.24 1.95 -8.67
CA ALA A 122 8.02 2.17 -9.43
C ALA A 122 7.15 0.91 -9.54
N GLU A 123 7.77 -0.25 -9.79
CA GLU A 123 7.10 -1.55 -9.81
C GLU A 123 6.49 -1.89 -8.44
N MET A 124 7.21 -1.64 -7.35
CA MET A 124 6.70 -1.88 -6.00
C MET A 124 5.48 -1.01 -5.68
N VAL A 125 5.52 0.28 -6.00
CA VAL A 125 4.37 1.19 -5.80
C VAL A 125 3.19 0.76 -6.67
N SER A 126 3.44 0.43 -7.94
CA SER A 126 2.40 -0.05 -8.86
C SER A 126 1.74 -1.32 -8.36
N LYS A 127 2.54 -2.28 -7.87
CA LYS A 127 2.05 -3.53 -7.30
C LYS A 127 1.19 -3.29 -6.05
N SER A 128 1.66 -2.46 -5.11
CA SER A 128 0.90 -2.11 -3.91
C SER A 128 -0.48 -1.53 -4.24
N ASN A 129 -0.55 -0.64 -5.23
CA ASN A 129 -1.82 -0.05 -5.68
C ASN A 129 -2.73 -1.09 -6.34
N THR A 130 -2.14 -1.97 -7.16
CA THR A 130 -2.87 -3.05 -7.84
C THR A 130 -3.48 -4.03 -6.85
N ASP A 131 -2.72 -4.44 -5.82
CA ASP A 131 -3.16 -5.39 -4.81
C ASP A 131 -4.31 -4.80 -3.97
N ALA A 132 -4.20 -3.54 -3.53
CA ALA A 132 -5.27 -2.85 -2.81
C ALA A 132 -6.53 -2.70 -3.68
N PHE A 133 -6.37 -2.32 -4.96
CA PHE A 133 -7.49 -2.19 -5.89
C PHE A 133 -8.18 -3.53 -6.16
N ALA A 134 -7.43 -4.63 -6.28
CA ALA A 134 -7.98 -5.96 -6.49
C ALA A 134 -8.90 -6.39 -5.34
N ILE A 135 -8.53 -6.07 -4.08
CA ILE A 135 -9.36 -6.34 -2.89
C ILE A 135 -10.70 -5.60 -2.98
N ILE A 136 -10.65 -4.30 -3.29
CA ILE A 136 -11.86 -3.47 -3.41
C ILE A 136 -12.72 -3.93 -4.59
N ASN A 137 -12.11 -4.21 -5.74
CA ASN A 137 -12.82 -4.67 -6.93
C ASN A 137 -13.57 -5.98 -6.66
N LYS A 138 -12.90 -6.95 -6.03
CA LYS A 138 -13.51 -8.21 -5.61
C LYS A 138 -14.72 -7.95 -4.71
N ARG A 139 -14.59 -7.07 -3.72
CA ARG A 139 -15.69 -6.76 -2.80
C ARG A 139 -16.87 -6.09 -3.50
N VAL A 140 -16.62 -5.21 -4.48
CA VAL A 140 -17.67 -4.60 -5.30
C VAL A 140 -18.43 -5.68 -6.09
N THR A 141 -17.72 -6.63 -6.72
CA THR A 141 -18.35 -7.73 -7.44
C THR A 141 -19.21 -8.61 -6.52
N GLU A 142 -18.69 -8.95 -5.34
CA GLU A 142 -19.45 -9.71 -4.33
C GLU A 142 -20.68 -8.93 -3.84
N SER A 143 -20.55 -7.62 -3.62
CA SER A 143 -21.67 -6.75 -3.19
C SER A 143 -22.80 -6.74 -4.22
N LEU A 144 -22.49 -6.72 -5.52
CA LEU A 144 -23.49 -6.80 -6.59
C LEU A 144 -24.24 -8.14 -6.61
N GLN A 145 -23.57 -9.24 -6.28
CA GLN A 145 -24.19 -10.56 -6.15
C GLN A 145 -25.09 -10.63 -4.91
N GLU A 146 -24.62 -10.09 -3.79
CA GLU A 146 -25.37 -10.00 -2.53
C GLU A 146 -26.64 -9.16 -2.72
N LEU A 147 -26.56 -7.99 -3.38
CA LEU A 147 -27.73 -7.18 -3.70
C LEU A 147 -28.77 -7.96 -4.51
N LYS A 148 -28.35 -8.77 -5.50
CA LYS A 148 -29.26 -9.63 -6.26
C LYS A 148 -29.97 -10.66 -5.38
N SER A 149 -29.26 -11.22 -4.39
CA SER A 149 -29.83 -12.17 -3.43
C SER A 149 -30.79 -11.52 -2.43
N LEU A 150 -30.52 -10.27 -2.03
CA LEU A 150 -31.33 -9.50 -1.08
C LEU A 150 -32.67 -9.04 -1.66
N VAL A 151 -32.77 -8.87 -2.99
CA VAL A 151 -33.99 -8.41 -3.69
C VAL A 151 -34.75 -9.53 -4.41
N SER A 152 -34.27 -10.78 -4.34
CA SER A 152 -34.97 -11.92 -4.93
C SER A 152 -36.14 -12.34 -4.04
N PRO A 153 -37.36 -12.52 -4.58
CA PRO A 153 -38.50 -12.94 -3.78
C PRO A 153 -38.24 -14.33 -3.17
N PRO A 154 -38.76 -14.61 -1.96
CA PRO A 154 -38.64 -15.94 -1.36
C PRO A 154 -39.22 -16.97 -2.31
N ALA A 155 -38.50 -18.07 -2.55
CA ALA A 155 -39.01 -19.18 -3.35
C ALA A 155 -40.33 -19.66 -2.73
N THR A 156 -41.43 -19.42 -3.42
CA THR A 156 -42.76 -19.95 -3.09
C THR A 156 -42.69 -21.48 -3.05
N LYS A 157 -42.87 -22.06 -1.85
CA LYS A 157 -43.32 -23.44 -1.70
C LYS A 157 -44.83 -23.47 -1.67
#